data_AF-A0A2E3YF82-F1
#
_entry.id   AF-A0A2E3YF82-F1
#
_cell.length_a   1.000
_cell.length_b   1.000
_cell.length_c   1.000
_cell.angle_alpha   90.00
_cell.angle_beta   90.00
_cell.angle_gamma   90.00
#
_symmetry.space_group_name_H-M   'P 1'
#
loop_
_entity.id
_entity.type
_entity.pdbx_description
1 polymer ?
#
loop_
_entity_poly.entity_id
_entity_poly.type
_entity_poly.pdbx_seq_one_letter_code
_entity_poly.pdbx_strand_id
1 'polypeptide(L)'
;MTKDEDYGFDVSGYIHLSKALTNVEVDACNAAIDTEPSDGGEAGALAALAEHPVLAQYVEALCGSGFVLDQPPQLVTQQDDALSFTPLSPEECRRLKCDAG
;
A
#
# COMPACT_ATOMS: atom_id res chain seq x y z
N MET A 1 -8.49 -3.11 10.45
CA MET A 1 -8.98 -4.08 9.46
C MET A 1 -10.14 -4.88 10.04
N THR A 2 -11.23 -5.02 9.29
CA THR A 2 -12.40 -5.85 9.65
C THR A 2 -12.22 -7.31 9.20
N LYS A 3 -13.10 -8.21 9.67
CA LYS A 3 -13.04 -9.63 9.27
C LYS A 3 -13.34 -9.84 7.78
N ASP A 4 -14.23 -9.04 7.20
CA ASP A 4 -14.58 -9.15 5.79
C ASP A 4 -13.43 -8.69 4.90
N GLU A 5 -12.72 -7.63 5.31
CA GLU A 5 -11.51 -7.15 4.65
C GLU A 5 -10.36 -8.15 4.73
N ASP A 6 -10.16 -8.78 5.91
CA ASP A 6 -9.15 -9.84 6.10
C ASP A 6 -9.43 -11.04 5.19
N TYR A 7 -10.69 -11.48 5.14
CA TYR A 7 -11.10 -12.57 4.26
C TYR A 7 -10.94 -12.20 2.77
N GLY A 8 -11.34 -10.98 2.39
CA GLY A 8 -11.18 -10.48 1.02
C GLY A 8 -9.71 -10.47 0.58
N PHE A 9 -8.81 -10.05 1.47
CA PHE A 9 -7.37 -10.10 1.23
C PHE A 9 -6.87 -11.55 1.09
N ASP A 10 -7.25 -12.45 2.00
CA ASP A 10 -6.84 -13.86 1.96
C ASP A 10 -7.28 -14.59 0.67
N VAL A 11 -8.40 -14.18 0.07
CA VAL A 11 -8.93 -14.77 -1.17
C VAL A 11 -8.34 -14.13 -2.42
N SER A 12 -8.20 -12.81 -2.45
CA SER A 12 -7.85 -12.07 -3.67
C SER A 12 -6.37 -11.69 -3.77
N GLY A 13 -5.64 -11.73 -2.66
CA GLY A 13 -4.25 -11.29 -2.56
C GLY A 13 -4.09 -9.76 -2.57
N TYR A 14 -5.18 -8.99 -2.53
CA TYR A 14 -5.15 -7.53 -2.44
C TYR A 14 -6.34 -6.99 -1.63
N ILE A 15 -6.27 -5.72 -1.24
CA ILE A 15 -7.37 -5.03 -0.56
C ILE A 15 -7.58 -3.66 -1.20
N HIS A 16 -8.84 -3.30 -1.46
CA HIS A 16 -9.21 -1.98 -1.97
C HIS A 16 -9.78 -1.11 -0.85
N LEU A 17 -9.00 -0.14 -0.39
CA LEU A 17 -9.39 0.80 0.66
C LEU A 17 -10.05 2.04 0.05
N SER A 18 -11.38 2.08 0.08
CA SER A 18 -12.12 3.24 -0.40
C SER A 18 -12.05 4.40 0.61
N LYS A 19 -11.82 5.62 0.12
CA LYS A 19 -11.79 6.85 0.93
C LYS A 19 -10.76 6.81 2.07
N ALA A 20 -9.64 6.13 1.85
CA ALA A 20 -8.53 6.13 2.81
C ALA A 20 -7.92 7.53 2.98
N LEU A 21 -7.96 8.33 1.92
CA LEU A 21 -7.51 9.72 1.88
C LEU A 21 -8.72 10.66 1.80
N THR A 22 -8.60 11.82 2.46
CA THR A 22 -9.52 12.94 2.28
C THR A 22 -9.30 13.62 0.93
N ASN A 23 -10.29 14.39 0.46
CA ASN A 23 -10.16 15.13 -0.81
C ASN A 23 -8.94 16.07 -0.81
N VAL A 24 -8.62 16.69 0.32
CA VAL A 24 -7.47 17.59 0.46
C VAL A 24 -6.15 16.83 0.32
N GLU A 25 -6.05 15.64 0.93
CA GLU A 25 -4.86 14.78 0.80
C GLU A 25 -4.73 14.23 -0.62
N VAL A 26 -5.84 13.89 -1.26
CA VAL A 26 -5.88 13.50 -2.68
C VAL A 26 -5.37 14.63 -3.56
N ASP A 27 -5.85 15.86 -3.37
CA ASP A 27 -5.41 17.02 -4.14
C ASP A 27 -3.91 17.31 -3.93
N ALA A 28 -3.42 17.19 -2.70
CA ALA A 28 -1.99 17.36 -2.39
C ALA A 28 -1.13 16.27 -3.05
N CYS A 29 -1.59 15.01 -3.06
CA CYS A 29 -0.90 13.92 -3.74
C CYS A 29 -0.89 14.14 -5.25
N ASN A 30 -2.02 14.53 -5.85
CA ASN A 30 -2.11 14.81 -7.28
C ASN A 30 -1.17 15.94 -7.70
N ALA A 31 -1.13 17.04 -6.95
CA ALA A 31 -0.20 18.14 -7.21
C ALA A 31 1.28 17.71 -7.10
N ALA A 32 1.60 16.81 -6.16
CA ALA A 32 2.94 16.23 -6.02
C ALA A 32 3.29 15.30 -7.19
N ILE A 33 2.32 14.60 -7.78
CA ILE A 33 2.50 13.75 -8.97
C ILE A 33 2.70 14.60 -10.23
N ASP A 34 1.90 15.67 -10.38
CA ASP A 34 1.95 16.56 -11.55
C ASP A 34 3.24 17.40 -11.60
N THR A 35 3.93 17.55 -10.46
CA THR A 35 5.24 18.20 -10.42
C THR A 35 6.30 17.18 -10.83
N GLU A 36 6.92 17.36 -12.01
CA GLU A 36 7.96 16.44 -12.50
C GLU A 36 9.03 16.18 -11.43
N PRO A 37 9.55 14.94 -11.34
CA PRO A 37 10.52 14.56 -10.33
C PRO A 37 11.83 15.31 -10.58
N SER A 38 11.93 16.52 -10.04
CA SER A 38 13.18 17.23 -9.90
C SER A 38 13.99 16.44 -8.88
N ASP A 39 14.95 15.65 -9.36
CA ASP A 39 15.99 14.94 -8.63
C ASP A 39 15.81 14.88 -7.10
N GLY A 40 15.26 13.77 -6.58
CA GLY A 40 15.35 13.44 -5.15
C GLY A 40 14.32 14.12 -4.24
N GLY A 41 13.06 14.23 -4.67
CA GLY A 41 11.95 14.72 -3.85
C GLY A 41 11.52 13.75 -2.74
N GLU A 42 12.43 13.42 -1.82
CA GLU A 42 12.21 12.59 -0.62
C GLU A 42 11.39 13.33 0.48
N ALA A 43 10.71 14.42 0.15
CA ALA A 43 9.93 15.24 1.07
C ALA A 43 8.66 15.79 0.38
N GLY A 44 7.74 14.90 0.02
CA GLY A 44 6.48 15.26 -0.66
C GLY A 44 5.26 14.59 -0.03
N ALA A 45 4.07 15.00 -0.46
CA ALA A 45 2.80 14.39 -0.04
C ALA A 45 2.75 12.87 -0.29
N LEU A 46 3.50 12.36 -1.28
CA LEU A 46 3.65 10.94 -1.56
C LEU A 46 4.46 10.19 -0.49
N ALA A 47 5.51 10.81 0.05
CA ALA A 47 6.28 10.23 1.16
C ALA A 47 5.44 10.18 2.44
N ALA A 48 4.60 11.19 2.67
CA ALA A 48 3.66 11.22 3.80
C ALA A 48 2.62 10.09 3.74
N LEU A 49 2.36 9.48 2.56
CA LEU A 49 1.50 8.29 2.47
C LEU A 49 2.09 7.09 3.22
N ALA A 50 3.41 6.96 3.30
CA ALA A 50 4.05 5.85 4.01
C ALA A 50 3.72 5.86 5.51
N GLU A 51 3.52 7.05 6.08
CA GLU A 51 3.19 7.26 7.49
C GLU A 51 1.70 7.53 7.71
N HIS A 52 0.88 7.45 6.66
CA HIS A 52 -0.54 7.80 6.75
C HIS A 52 -1.25 6.86 7.72
N PRO A 53 -1.96 7.37 8.76
CA PRO A 53 -2.44 6.55 9.88
C PRO A 53 -3.41 5.46 9.43
N VAL A 54 -4.26 5.76 8.43
CA VAL A 54 -5.16 4.77 7.85
C VAL A 54 -4.38 3.67 7.16
N LEU A 55 -3.30 3.96 6.43
CA LEU A 55 -2.53 2.95 5.71
C LEU A 55 -1.67 2.15 6.68
N ALA A 56 -0.99 2.81 7.61
CA ALA A 56 -0.18 2.20 8.66
C ALA A 56 -0.98 1.16 9.48
N GLN A 57 -2.24 1.44 9.83
CA GLN A 57 -3.08 0.48 10.56
C GLN A 57 -3.35 -0.81 9.77
N TYR A 58 -3.43 -0.73 8.43
CA TYR A 58 -3.67 -1.90 7.59
C TYR A 58 -2.37 -2.68 7.38
N VAL A 59 -1.25 -1.99 7.18
CA VAL A 59 0.06 -2.63 7.08
C VAL A 59 0.41 -3.34 8.40
N GLU A 60 0.18 -2.71 9.55
CA GLU A 60 0.37 -3.35 10.85
C GLU A 60 -0.55 -4.55 11.04
N ALA A 61 -1.81 -4.47 10.61
CA ALA A 61 -2.74 -5.60 10.70
C ALA A 61 -2.33 -6.79 9.80
N LEU A 62 -1.68 -6.53 8.67
CA LEU A 62 -1.25 -7.54 7.71
C LEU A 62 0.13 -8.13 8.03
N CYS A 63 1.08 -7.28 8.44
CA CYS A 63 2.49 -7.65 8.66
C CYS A 63 2.84 -7.85 10.14
N GLY A 64 1.97 -7.46 11.06
CA GLY A 64 2.24 -7.43 12.50
C GLY A 64 2.91 -6.14 12.97
N SER A 65 3.04 -6.02 14.30
CA SER A 65 3.68 -4.88 14.95
C SER A 65 5.18 -4.84 14.64
N GLY A 66 5.72 -3.63 14.43
CA GLY A 66 7.14 -3.43 14.13
C GLY A 66 7.50 -3.71 12.66
N PHE A 67 6.51 -3.70 11.76
CA PHE A 67 6.75 -3.76 10.32
C PHE A 67 7.70 -2.64 9.86
N VAL A 68 8.42 -2.92 8.79
CA VAL A 68 9.27 -1.95 8.08
C VAL A 68 8.89 -2.04 6.61
N LEU A 69 8.68 -0.90 5.97
CA LEU A 69 8.47 -0.86 4.52
C LEU A 69 9.83 -1.02 3.83
N ASP A 70 9.99 -2.09 3.05
CA ASP A 70 11.21 -2.34 2.29
C ASP A 70 11.46 -1.26 1.22
N GLN A 71 10.38 -0.69 0.68
CA GLN A 71 10.42 0.35 -0.34
C GLN A 71 9.40 1.45 -0.04
N PRO A 72 9.70 2.71 -0.37
CA PRO A 72 8.73 3.79 -0.28
C PRO A 72 7.58 3.58 -1.28
N PRO A 73 6.41 4.20 -1.06
CA PRO A 73 5.33 4.22 -2.03
C PRO A 73 5.82 4.69 -3.39
N GLN A 74 5.54 3.90 -4.44
CA GLN A 74 5.89 4.24 -5.81
C GLN A 74 4.64 4.55 -6.62
N LEU A 75 4.76 5.51 -7.53
CA LEU A 75 3.72 5.76 -8.51
C LEU A 75 3.74 4.62 -9.54
N VAL A 76 2.63 3.91 -9.67
CA VAL A 76 2.45 2.92 -10.73
C VAL A 76 2.21 3.67 -12.04
N THR A 77 3.27 3.88 -12.82
CA THR A 77 3.11 4.37 -14.19
C THR A 77 2.51 3.25 -15.03
N GLN A 78 1.52 3.57 -15.85
CA GLN A 78 0.95 2.63 -16.81
C GLN A 78 1.96 2.41 -17.95
N GLN A 79 3.07 1.73 -17.64
CA GLN A 79 4.04 1.28 -18.62
C GLN A 79 3.62 -0.14 -19.03
N ASP A 80 3.54 -0.41 -20.34
CA ASP A 80 3.15 -1.67 -20.99
C ASP A 80 3.98 -2.91 -20.60
N ASP A 81 4.84 -2.81 -19.58
CA ASP A 81 5.45 -3.97 -18.96
C ASP A 81 4.49 -4.46 -17.87
N ALA A 82 3.90 -5.63 -18.11
CA ALA A 82 3.06 -6.29 -17.13
C ALA A 82 3.82 -6.39 -15.80
N LEU A 83 3.53 -5.48 -14.88
CA LEU A 83 3.63 -5.78 -13.46
C LEU A 83 2.68 -6.95 -13.24
N SER A 84 3.20 -8.15 -13.47
CA SER A 84 2.57 -9.37 -13.02
C SER A 84 2.68 -9.32 -11.51
N PHE A 85 1.76 -8.59 -10.88
CA PHE A 85 1.24 -9.01 -9.60
C PHE A 85 0.66 -10.39 -9.88
N THR A 86 1.49 -11.42 -9.77
CA THR A 86 0.97 -12.77 -9.56
C THR A 86 0.35 -12.69 -8.17
N PRO A 87 -0.99 -12.61 -8.05
CA PRO A 87 -1.59 -12.72 -6.74
C PRO A 87 -1.05 -14.01 -6.15
N LEU A 88 -0.50 -13.89 -4.94
CA LEU A 88 -0.10 -15.07 -4.20
C LEU A 88 -1.30 -16.01 -4.14
N SER A 89 -1.06 -17.30 -4.30
CA SER A 89 -2.13 -18.27 -4.12
C SER A 89 -2.71 -18.11 -2.71
N PRO A 90 -4.00 -18.40 -2.49
CA PRO A 90 -4.59 -18.32 -1.15
C PRO A 90 -3.82 -19.15 -0.10
N GLU A 91 -3.08 -20.19 -0.50
CA GLU A 91 -2.18 -20.92 0.40
C GLU A 91 -0.91 -20.15 0.77
N GLU A 92 -0.32 -19.38 -0.14
CA GLU A 92 0.85 -18.54 0.13
C GLU A 92 0.48 -17.35 1.03
N CYS A 93 -0.68 -16.72 0.80
CA CYS A 93 -1.23 -15.70 1.72
C CYS A 93 -1.42 -16.26 3.14
N ARG A 94 -1.92 -17.49 3.26
CA ARG A 94 -2.07 -18.15 4.57
C ARG A 94 -0.73 -18.46 5.24
N ARG A 95 0.31 -18.85 4.48
CA ARG A 95 1.63 -19.18 5.05
C ARG A 95 2.34 -17.96 5.64
N LEU A 96 2.22 -16.79 5.03
CA LEU A 96 2.78 -15.54 5.57
C LEU A 96 2.29 -15.22 6.99
N LYS A 97 1.05 -15.61 7.33
CA LYS A 97 0.48 -15.47 8.68
C LYS A 97 1.02 -16.49 9.69
N CYS A 98 1.64 -17.60 9.27
CA CYS A 98 2.10 -18.67 10.16
C CYS A 98 3.54 -18.50 10.66
N ASP A 99 4.38 -17.71 9.98
CA ASP A 99 5.79 -17.50 10.37
C ASP A 99 5.98 -16.37 11.41
N ALA A 100 4.91 -15.73 11.89
CA ALA A 100 4.96 -14.76 12.99
C ALA A 100 4.91 -15.43 14.38
N GLY A 101 5.74 -16.45 14.59
CA GLY A 101 5.88 -17.21 15.85
C GLY A 101 7.07 -16.77 16.69
#